data_AF-A0A0W0RKD3-F1
#
_entry.id   AF-A0A0W0RKD3-F1
#
_cell.length_a   1.000
_cell.length_b   1.000
_cell.length_c   1.000
_cell.angle_alpha   90.00
_cell.angle_beta   90.00
_cell.angle_gamma   90.00
#
_symmetry.space_group_name_H-M   'P 1'
#
loop_
_entity.id
_entity.type
_entity.pdbx_description
1 polymer ?
#
loop_
_entity_poly.entity_id
_entity_poly.type
_entity_poly.pdbx_seq_one_letter_code
_entity_poly.pdbx_strand_id
1 'polypeptide(L)'
;LGEYCSEKVAGVCLEHKRSYCVFPSKMARIIQEARLTQVNGHGLGDAEHPTCAGMSIAELQKMDLSRVDFVTPIYPFGHGTPNKAAGIAGDLKIKSQDPQQSIDEVLRRMQKKAGEL
;
A
#
# COMPACT_ATOMS: atom_id res chain seq x y z
N LEU A 1 6.02 -0.41 -12.21
CA LEU A 1 7.49 -0.57 -12.20
C LEU A 1 8.11 0.23 -13.34
N GLY A 2 7.59 0.08 -14.56
CA GLY A 2 7.99 0.94 -15.67
C GLY A 2 7.73 0.28 -17.01
N GLU A 3 8.33 0.86 -18.03
CA GLU A 3 8.38 0.33 -19.38
C GLU A 3 9.80 -0.17 -19.69
N TYR A 4 9.93 -1.27 -20.41
CA TYR A 4 11.21 -1.80 -20.88
C TYR A 4 11.09 -2.29 -22.33
N CYS A 5 12.23 -2.36 -23.01
CA CYS A 5 12.33 -2.84 -24.38
C CYS A 5 12.40 -4.37 -24.38
N SER A 6 11.32 -5.05 -24.78
CA SER A 6 11.31 -6.52 -24.81
C SER A 6 11.90 -7.10 -26.09
N GLU A 7 11.93 -6.31 -27.17
CA GLU A 7 12.53 -6.70 -28.44
C GLU A 7 13.37 -5.57 -29.02
N LYS A 8 14.66 -5.87 -29.26
CA LYS A 8 15.64 -4.90 -29.76
C LYS A 8 16.37 -5.46 -30.98
N VAL A 9 16.32 -4.74 -32.09
CA VAL A 9 16.98 -5.12 -33.35
C VAL A 9 17.80 -3.93 -33.87
N ALA A 10 19.07 -4.17 -34.19
CA ALA A 10 20.00 -3.14 -34.67
C ALA A 10 20.06 -1.88 -33.78
N GLY A 11 19.87 -2.02 -32.46
CA GLY A 11 19.90 -0.92 -31.50
C GLY A 11 18.58 -0.16 -31.33
N VAL A 12 17.59 -0.40 -32.20
CA VAL A 12 16.25 0.19 -32.13
C VAL A 12 15.32 -0.73 -31.34
N CYS A 13 14.47 -0.17 -30.48
CA CYS A 13 13.45 -0.93 -29.78
C CYS A 13 12.21 -1.11 -30.66
N LEU A 14 11.79 -2.35 -30.86
CA LEU A 14 10.61 -2.68 -31.68
C LEU A 14 9.36 -2.92 -30.82
N GLU A 15 9.53 -3.48 -29.61
CA GLU A 15 8.44 -3.78 -28.70
C GLU A 15 8.74 -3.23 -27.30
N HIS A 16 7.80 -2.45 -26.76
CA HIS A 16 7.84 -1.92 -25.41
C HIS A 16 6.81 -2.63 -24.54
N LYS A 17 7.24 -3.18 -23.40
CA LYS A 17 6.35 -3.82 -22.41
C LYS A 17 6.33 -3.02 -21.12
N ARG A 18 5.17 -3.01 -20.46
CA ARG A 18 4.96 -2.35 -19.16
C ARG A 18 4.68 -3.38 -18.08
N SER A 19 5.36 -3.22 -16.95
CA SER A 19 5.25 -4.12 -15.81
C SER A 19 4.67 -3.43 -14.58
N TYR A 20 3.75 -4.11 -13.91
CA TYR A 20 3.00 -3.63 -12.76
C TYR A 20 2.95 -4.70 -11.67
N CYS A 21 3.09 -4.28 -10.41
CA CYS A 21 2.71 -5.12 -9.27
C CYS A 21 1.25 -4.83 -8.91
N VAL A 22 0.44 -5.89 -8.82
CA VAL A 22 -0.95 -5.82 -8.38
C VAL A 22 -1.02 -6.17 -6.91
N PHE A 23 -1.67 -5.31 -6.13
CA PHE A 23 -1.81 -5.49 -4.68
C PHE A 23 -3.24 -5.89 -4.31
N PRO A 24 -3.42 -6.74 -3.29
CA PRO A 24 -4.74 -7.22 -2.89
C PRO A 24 -5.63 -6.14 -2.27
N SER A 25 -5.05 -5.02 -1.82
CA SER A 25 -5.80 -3.90 -1.25
C SER A 25 -5.05 -2.57 -1.40
N LYS A 26 -5.76 -1.46 -1.23
CA LYS A 26 -5.17 -0.11 -1.19
C LYS A 26 -4.13 0.01 -0.05
N MET A 27 -4.45 -0.57 1.11
CA MET A 27 -3.55 -0.60 2.27
C MET A 27 -2.26 -1.38 1.97
N ALA A 28 -2.36 -2.55 1.33
CA ALA A 28 -1.19 -3.34 0.96
C ALA A 28 -0.26 -2.56 0.00
N ARG A 29 -0.83 -1.81 -0.95
CA ARG A 29 -0.05 -0.92 -1.82
C ARG A 29 0.65 0.18 -1.02
N ILE A 30 -0.05 0.88 -0.12
CA ILE A 30 0.54 1.95 0.70
C ILE A 30 1.73 1.44 1.51
N ILE A 31 1.57 0.30 2.18
CA ILE A 31 2.65 -0.31 2.97
C ILE A 31 3.83 -0.69 2.07
N GLN A 32 3.58 -1.25 0.88
CA GLN A 32 4.64 -1.61 -0.05
C GLN A 32 5.37 -0.38 -0.61
N GLU A 33 4.69 0.73 -0.91
CA GLU A 33 5.35 1.98 -1.31
C GLU A 33 6.21 2.57 -0.17
N ALA A 34 5.69 2.54 1.07
CA ALA A 34 6.46 2.98 2.24
C ALA A 34 7.72 2.12 2.45
N ARG A 35 7.63 0.80 2.24
CA ARG A 35 8.79 -0.10 2.26
C ARG A 35 9.89 0.35 1.29
N LEU A 36 9.54 0.80 0.08
CA LEU A 36 10.53 1.21 -0.92
C LEU A 36 11.35 2.42 -0.47
N THR A 37 10.73 3.33 0.27
CA THR A 37 11.41 4.55 0.73
C THR A 37 12.12 4.36 2.08
N GLN A 38 11.61 3.49 2.95
CA GLN A 38 12.13 3.33 4.31
C GLN A 38 13.10 2.16 4.50
N VAL A 39 12.93 1.07 3.74
CA VAL A 39 13.59 -0.22 4.05
C VAL A 39 14.35 -0.78 2.86
N ASN A 40 13.72 -0.88 1.68
CA ASN A 40 14.31 -1.51 0.51
C ASN A 40 13.78 -0.91 -0.80
N GLY A 41 14.53 0.05 -1.37
CA GLY A 41 14.17 0.73 -2.62
C GLY A 41 14.09 -0.16 -3.86
N HIS A 42 14.68 -1.37 -3.81
CA HIS A 42 14.61 -2.34 -4.89
C HIS A 42 13.61 -3.47 -4.61
N GLY A 43 12.75 -3.29 -3.60
CA GLY A 43 11.89 -4.33 -3.08
C GLY A 43 10.86 -4.93 -4.07
N LEU A 44 10.61 -4.28 -5.21
CA LEU A 44 9.73 -4.79 -6.27
C LEU A 44 10.49 -5.24 -7.54
N GLY A 45 11.82 -5.12 -7.58
CA GLY A 45 12.61 -5.30 -8.79
C GLY A 45 12.45 -4.14 -9.78
N ASP A 46 12.76 -4.39 -11.04
CA ASP A 46 12.62 -3.43 -12.14
C ASP A 46 11.53 -3.85 -13.14
N ALA A 47 11.36 -3.09 -14.22
CA ALA A 47 10.32 -3.36 -15.20
C ALA A 47 10.53 -4.67 -15.99
N GLU A 48 11.77 -5.06 -16.25
CA GLU A 48 12.12 -6.27 -17.00
C GLU A 48 12.16 -7.50 -16.06
N HIS A 49 12.62 -7.32 -14.82
CA HIS A 49 12.72 -8.36 -13.80
C HIS A 49 11.92 -8.01 -12.54
N PRO A 50 10.58 -8.04 -12.60
CA PRO A 50 9.74 -7.73 -11.46
C PRO A 50 9.78 -8.87 -10.43
N THR A 51 9.90 -8.53 -9.15
CA THR A 51 9.79 -9.52 -8.06
C THR A 51 8.40 -9.50 -7.41
N CYS A 52 7.79 -8.31 -7.30
CA CYS A 52 6.46 -8.06 -6.71
C CYS A 52 6.14 -8.81 -5.40
N ALA A 53 7.17 -9.21 -4.65
CA ALA A 53 7.01 -10.01 -3.45
C ALA A 53 6.50 -9.17 -2.28
N GLY A 54 5.77 -9.83 -1.38
CA GLY A 54 5.48 -9.27 -0.06
C GLY A 54 6.76 -9.04 0.74
N MET A 55 6.69 -8.14 1.71
CA MET A 55 7.82 -7.88 2.60
C MET A 55 8.02 -9.00 3.62
N SER A 56 9.27 -9.23 4.00
CA SER A 56 9.62 -10.12 5.11
C SER A 56 9.23 -9.51 6.46
N ILE A 57 9.09 -10.36 7.49
CA ILE A 57 8.82 -9.92 8.87
C ILE A 57 9.90 -8.96 9.36
N ALA A 58 11.17 -9.25 9.04
CA ALA A 58 12.30 -8.40 9.45
C ALA A 58 12.25 -7.02 8.78
N GLU A 59 11.80 -6.92 7.52
CA GLU A 59 11.57 -5.63 6.87
C GLU A 59 10.41 -4.88 7.54
N LEU A 60 9.32 -5.59 7.88
CA LEU A 60 8.15 -4.97 8.52
C LEU A 60 8.50 -4.39 9.89
N GLN A 61 9.30 -5.10 10.68
CA GLN A 61 9.73 -4.65 12.01
C GLN A 61 10.64 -3.41 11.97
N LYS A 62 11.37 -3.20 10.87
CA LYS A 62 12.24 -2.02 10.69
C LYS A 62 11.48 -0.78 10.23
N MET A 63 10.25 -0.95 9.76
CA MET A 63 9.46 0.12 9.17
C MET A 63 8.83 0.99 10.25
N ASP A 64 8.91 2.31 10.08
CA ASP A 64 8.25 3.27 10.96
C ASP A 64 6.85 3.57 10.42
N LEU A 65 5.86 2.87 10.96
CA LEU A 65 4.45 3.03 10.59
C LEU A 65 3.89 4.42 10.92
N SER A 66 4.51 5.17 11.85
CA SER A 66 4.07 6.53 12.18
C SER A 66 4.33 7.53 11.05
N ARG A 67 5.27 7.19 10.14
CA ARG A 67 5.66 8.00 8.98
C ARG A 67 4.96 7.60 7.69
N VAL A 68 4.03 6.64 7.75
CA VAL A 68 3.28 6.18 6.58
C VAL A 68 2.00 6.99 6.45
N ASP A 69 1.82 7.64 5.30
CA ASP A 69 0.54 8.27 4.97
C ASP A 69 -0.44 7.21 4.45
N PHE A 70 -1.39 6.88 5.33
CA PHE A 70 -2.45 5.93 5.02
C PHE A 70 -3.66 6.57 4.32
N VAL A 71 -3.80 7.89 4.39
CA VAL A 71 -5.03 8.59 4.00
C VAL A 71 -4.95 9.04 2.54
N THR A 72 -3.80 9.55 2.12
CA THR A 72 -3.63 10.08 0.76
C THR A 72 -3.61 8.93 -0.26
N PRO A 73 -4.49 8.95 -1.28
CA PRO A 73 -4.48 7.94 -2.32
C PRO A 73 -3.20 8.01 -3.16
N ILE A 74 -2.58 6.86 -3.42
CA ILE A 74 -1.53 6.76 -4.44
C ILE A 74 -2.19 6.73 -5.82
N TYR A 75 -1.82 7.66 -6.69
CA TYR A 75 -2.24 7.67 -8.09
C TYR A 75 -1.09 7.16 -8.95
N PRO A 76 -1.09 5.88 -9.37
CA PRO A 76 0.02 5.30 -10.14
C PRO A 76 0.09 5.84 -11.58
N PHE A 77 -0.95 6.57 -11.99
CA PHE A 77 -1.14 7.10 -13.31
C PHE A 77 -1.28 8.62 -13.18
N GLY A 78 -0.43 9.38 -13.89
CA GLY A 78 -0.50 10.85 -13.93
C GLY A 78 -1.71 11.42 -14.69
N HIS A 79 -2.70 10.57 -14.96
CA HIS A 79 -3.94 10.88 -15.65
C HIS A 79 -5.13 10.43 -14.78
N GLY A 80 -6.20 11.22 -14.80
CA GLY A 80 -7.38 11.04 -13.94
C GLY A 80 -7.56 12.21 -12.98
N THR A 81 -8.79 12.35 -12.47
CA THR A 81 -9.10 13.35 -11.45
C THR A 81 -8.89 12.75 -10.06
N PRO A 82 -8.23 13.47 -9.13
CA PRO A 82 -8.11 13.02 -7.75
C PRO A 82 -9.50 12.74 -7.15
N ASN A 83 -9.68 11.54 -6.61
CA ASN A 83 -10.89 11.10 -5.94
C ASN A 83 -10.54 10.60 -4.53
N LYS A 84 -11.13 11.19 -3.49
CA LYS A 84 -10.89 10.78 -2.10
C LYS A 84 -11.25 9.31 -1.83
N ALA A 85 -12.19 8.72 -2.59
CA ALA A 85 -12.51 7.29 -2.53
C ALA A 85 -11.40 6.38 -3.10
N ALA A 86 -10.41 6.92 -3.79
CA ALA A 86 -9.27 6.16 -4.31
C ALA A 86 -8.29 5.71 -3.19
N GLY A 87 -8.34 6.34 -2.01
CA GLY A 87 -7.54 5.98 -0.83
C GLY A 87 -8.28 5.06 0.14
N ILE A 88 -7.65 4.69 1.27
CA ILE A 88 -8.29 3.76 2.23
C ILE A 88 -9.46 4.39 2.98
N ALA A 89 -9.56 5.73 2.99
CA ALA A 89 -10.66 6.43 3.65
C ALA A 89 -12.02 6.04 3.05
N GLY A 90 -12.07 5.67 1.76
CA GLY A 90 -13.28 5.13 1.15
C GLY A 90 -13.64 3.71 1.61
N ASP A 91 -12.67 2.95 2.10
CA ASP A 91 -12.86 1.56 2.56
C ASP A 91 -13.23 1.50 4.06
N LEU A 92 -12.91 2.54 4.84
CA LEU A 92 -13.14 2.60 6.29
C LEU A 92 -14.52 3.16 6.62
N LYS A 93 -15.42 2.30 7.11
CA LYS A 93 -16.69 2.71 7.72
C LYS A 93 -16.47 3.08 9.19
N ILE A 94 -15.97 4.30 9.43
CA ILE A 94 -15.81 4.81 10.80
C ILE A 94 -17.20 5.17 11.33
N LYS A 95 -17.67 4.42 12.34
CA LYS A 95 -18.98 4.66 12.98
C LYS A 95 -19.01 5.96 13.78
N SER A 96 -17.85 6.40 14.26
CA SER A 96 -17.69 7.66 14.99
C SER A 96 -16.25 8.16 14.86
N GLN A 97 -16.10 9.40 14.40
CA GLN A 97 -14.82 10.12 14.42
C GLN A 97 -14.49 10.71 15.79
N ASP A 98 -15.36 10.52 16.78
CA ASP A 98 -15.13 10.92 18.15
C ASP A 98 -14.21 9.90 18.86
N PRO A 99 -13.00 10.32 19.30
CA PRO A 99 -12.10 9.45 20.05
C PRO A 99 -12.74 8.90 21.33
N GLN A 100 -13.59 9.68 22.01
CA GLN A 100 -14.23 9.22 23.25
C GLN A 100 -15.20 8.08 22.99
N GLN A 101 -16.04 8.19 21.96
CA GLN A 101 -16.98 7.11 21.61
C GLN A 101 -16.26 5.82 21.22
N SER A 102 -15.08 5.93 20.60
CA SER A 102 -14.26 4.75 20.27
C SER A 102 -13.68 4.09 21.53
N ILE A 103 -13.18 4.90 22.48
CA ILE A 103 -12.67 4.43 23.78
C ILE A 103 -13.80 3.77 24.58
N ASP A 104 -14.98 4.41 24.65
CA ASP A 104 -16.14 3.91 25.38
C ASP A 104 -16.62 2.56 24.84
N GLU A 105 -16.67 2.40 23.52
CA GLU A 105 -17.04 1.13 22.87
C GLU A 105 -15.99 0.03 23.14
N VAL A 106 -14.69 0.37 23.16
CA VAL A 106 -13.63 -0.58 23.53
C VAL A 106 -13.78 -1.01 24.99
N LEU A 107 -13.95 -0.06 25.92
CA LEU A 107 -14.15 -0.33 27.34
C LEU A 107 -15.40 -1.19 27.58
N ARG A 108 -16.50 -0.87 26.93
CA ARG A 108 -17.75 -1.65 26.97
C ARG A 108 -17.52 -3.10 26.53
N ARG A 109 -16.76 -3.33 25.45
CA ARG A 109 -16.44 -4.69 24.96
C ARG A 109 -15.54 -5.45 25.93
N MET A 110 -14.58 -4.77 26.56
CA MET A 110 -13.71 -5.39 27.57
C MET A 110 -14.52 -5.81 28.81
N GLN A 111 -15.40 -4.95 29.31
CA GLN A 111 -16.28 -5.26 30.43
C GLN A 111 -17.22 -6.43 30.13
N LYS A 112 -17.80 -6.47 28.92
CA LYS A 112 -18.65 -7.58 28.49
C LYS A 112 -17.90 -8.91 28.50
N LYS A 113 -16.69 -8.95 27.92
CA LYS A 113 -15.86 -10.17 27.93
C LYS A 113 -15.41 -10.58 29.33
N ALA A 114 -15.17 -9.61 30.22
CA ALA A 114 -14.79 -9.89 31.60
C ALA A 114 -15.93 -10.49 32.43
N GLY A 115 -17.19 -10.14 32.11
CA GLY A 115 -18.37 -10.74 32.76
C GLY A 115 -18.83 -12.07 32.16
N GLU A 116 -18.27 -12.47 31.01
CA GLU A 116 -18.48 -13.79 30.39
C GLU A 116 -17.44 -14.84 30.87
N LEU A 117 -16.50 -14.43 31.73
CA LEU A 117 -15.50 -15.25 32.43
C LEU A 117 -15.94 -15.49 33.89
#